data_AF-A0A2V7V8Y9-F1
#
_entry.id   AF-A0A2V7V8Y9-F1
#
_cell.length_a   1.000
_cell.length_b   1.000
_cell.length_c   1.000
_cell.angle_alpha   90.00
_cell.angle_beta   90.00
_cell.angle_gamma   90.00
#
_symmetry.space_group_name_H-M   'P 1'
#
loop_
_entity.id
_entity.type
_entity.pdbx_description
1 polymer ?
#
loop_
_entity_poly.entity_id
_entity_poly.type
_entity_poly.pdbx_seq_one_letter_code
_entity_poly.pdbx_strand_id
1 'polypeptide(L)'
;MFESRERLAEEVRGLLDAFRALGDGRFACLLEPKGLLFESAEPEAEGHWMLRRFLEQRAEALFRIPAAMASGEEMEDLFADWGNDGFFLAFINGRVALVVACPDPESLKEQAEPPLRALADRLFR
;
A
#
# COMPACT_ATOMS: atom_id res chain seq x y z
N MET A 1 -3.55 10.36 27.26
CA MET A 1 -4.39 11.24 26.43
C MET A 1 -4.82 10.38 25.24
N PHE A 2 -6.07 9.92 25.21
CA PHE A 2 -6.57 9.09 24.11
C PHE A 2 -6.62 9.97 22.85
N GLU A 3 -5.80 9.68 21.85
CA GLU A 3 -6.03 10.25 20.51
C GLU A 3 -7.43 9.80 20.06
N SER A 4 -8.26 10.73 19.57
CA SER A 4 -9.53 10.36 18.96
C SER A 4 -9.23 9.49 17.74
N ARG A 5 -10.00 8.41 17.56
CA ARG A 5 -9.88 7.51 16.40
C ARG A 5 -9.91 8.27 15.07
N GLU A 6 -10.62 9.39 15.02
CA GLU A 6 -10.71 10.27 13.85
C GLU A 6 -9.37 10.93 13.52
N ARG A 7 -8.65 11.43 14.54
CA ARG A 7 -7.34 12.05 14.35
C ARG A 7 -6.32 11.04 13.84
N LEU A 8 -6.33 9.82 14.39
CA LEU A 8 -5.44 8.75 13.92
C LEU A 8 -5.74 8.40 12.45
N ALA A 9 -7.02 8.33 12.08
CA ALA A 9 -7.43 8.08 10.70
C ALA A 9 -6.98 9.19 9.75
N GLU A 10 -7.06 10.46 10.16
CA GLU A 10 -6.55 11.61 9.37
C GLU A 10 -5.03 11.55 9.19
N GLU A 11 -4.28 11.25 10.25
CA GLU A 11 -2.82 11.11 10.18
C GLU A 11 -2.40 9.96 9.25
N VAL A 12 -3.09 8.82 9.30
CA VAL A 12 -2.86 7.69 8.38
C VAL A 12 -3.14 8.08 6.93
N ARG A 13 -4.24 8.79 6.66
CA ARG A 13 -4.54 9.29 5.31
C ARG A 13 -3.48 10.27 4.82
N GLY A 14 -3.02 11.19 5.67
CA GLY A 14 -1.95 12.12 5.32
C GLY A 14 -0.62 11.41 4.99
N LEU A 15 -0.32 10.29 5.66
CA LEU A 15 0.82 9.46 5.30
C LEU A 15 0.64 8.76 3.95
N LEU A 16 -0.56 8.26 3.64
CA LEU A 16 -0.86 7.69 2.32
C LEU A 16 -0.74 8.73 1.20
N ASP A 17 -1.23 9.96 1.44
CA ASP A 17 -1.06 11.07 0.50
C ASP A 17 0.43 11.37 0.27
N ALA A 18 1.25 11.34 1.33
CA ALA A 18 2.68 11.54 1.22
C ALA A 18 3.36 10.43 0.40
N PHE A 19 3.01 9.15 0.63
CA PHE A 19 3.53 8.04 -0.18
C PHE A 19 3.13 8.15 -1.65
N ARG A 20 1.86 8.47 -1.90
CA ARG A 20 1.36 8.68 -3.27
C ARG A 20 2.14 9.80 -3.95
N ALA A 21 2.28 10.96 -3.30
CA ALA A 21 3.01 12.09 -3.86
C ALA A 21 4.51 11.81 -4.04
N LEU A 22 5.14 11.11 -3.08
CA LEU A 22 6.57 10.78 -3.14
C LEU A 22 6.90 9.87 -4.33
N GLY A 23 5.99 8.96 -4.68
CA GLY A 23 6.14 8.05 -5.81
C GLY A 23 5.62 8.60 -7.13
N ASP A 24 5.12 9.84 -7.19
CA ASP A 24 4.32 10.35 -8.33
C ASP A 24 3.19 9.37 -8.72
N GLY A 25 2.59 8.76 -7.71
CA GLY A 25 1.62 7.69 -7.85
C GLY A 25 0.20 8.20 -8.02
N ARG A 26 -0.62 7.38 -8.66
CA ARG A 26 -2.06 7.64 -8.81
C ARG A 26 -2.89 7.06 -7.67
N PHE A 27 -2.33 6.15 -6.88
CA PHE A 27 -3.04 5.47 -5.80
C PHE A 27 -2.09 4.94 -4.72
N ALA A 28 -2.49 5.07 -3.46
CA ALA A 28 -1.84 4.45 -2.30
C ALA A 28 -2.89 3.90 -1.34
N CYS A 29 -2.72 2.69 -0.81
CA CYS A 29 -3.66 2.12 0.14
C CYS A 29 -3.00 1.25 1.20
N LEU A 30 -3.71 1.09 2.33
CA LEU A 30 -3.47 0.04 3.30
C LEU A 30 -4.46 -1.10 3.11
N LEU A 31 -3.94 -2.31 3.01
CA LEU A 31 -4.71 -3.54 2.93
C LEU A 31 -4.47 -4.40 4.15
N GLU A 32 -5.50 -5.14 4.54
CA GLU A 32 -5.41 -6.37 5.32
C GLU A 32 -5.92 -7.54 4.46
N PRO A 33 -5.73 -8.82 4.84
CA PRO A 33 -6.18 -9.94 4.02
C PRO A 33 -7.68 -9.89 3.67
N LYS A 34 -8.49 -9.26 4.51
CA LYS A 34 -9.95 -9.15 4.33
C LYS A 34 -10.38 -7.97 3.44
N GLY A 35 -9.46 -7.07 3.10
CA GLY A 35 -9.76 -5.93 2.24
C GLY A 35 -9.02 -4.65 2.60
N LEU A 36 -9.50 -3.54 2.04
CA LEU A 36 -8.87 -2.24 2.13
C LEU A 36 -9.30 -1.50 3.41
N LEU A 37 -8.31 -0.94 4.12
CA LEU A 37 -8.49 -0.18 5.36
C LEU A 37 -8.55 1.32 5.09
N PHE A 38 -7.59 1.82 4.33
CA PHE A 38 -7.43 3.24 3.98
C PHE A 38 -6.93 3.36 2.55
N GLU A 39 -7.32 4.42 1.85
CA GLU A 39 -6.85 4.74 0.51
C GLU A 39 -6.65 6.24 0.34
N SER A 40 -5.72 6.57 -0.56
CA SER A 40 -5.51 7.86 -1.17
C SER A 40 -5.47 7.64 -2.67
N ALA A 41 -6.38 8.30 -3.40
CA ALA A 41 -6.39 8.31 -4.85
C ALA A 41 -6.04 9.72 -5.33
N GLU A 42 -5.33 9.81 -6.44
CA GLU A 42 -5.18 11.06 -7.14
C GLU A 42 -6.56 11.57 -7.61
N PRO A 43 -6.96 12.82 -7.28
CA PRO A 43 -8.31 13.30 -7.56
C PRO A 43 -8.72 13.27 -9.03
N GLU A 44 -7.74 13.47 -9.93
CA GLU A 44 -7.95 13.53 -11.38
C GLU A 44 -7.66 12.18 -12.07
N ALA A 45 -7.18 11.16 -11.34
CA ALA A 45 -6.89 9.87 -11.92
C ALA A 45 -8.18 9.09 -12.22
N GLU A 46 -8.45 8.90 -13.51
CA GLU A 46 -9.50 8.00 -13.98
C GLU A 46 -9.18 6.54 -13.60
N GLY A 47 -10.22 5.79 -13.24
CA GLY A 47 -10.10 4.34 -13.05
C GLY A 47 -9.52 3.87 -11.71
N HIS A 48 -9.34 4.74 -10.72
CA HIS A 48 -8.91 4.33 -9.36
C HIS A 48 -9.81 3.24 -8.76
N TRP A 49 -11.11 3.23 -9.09
CA TRP A 49 -12.05 2.19 -8.66
C TRP A 49 -11.71 0.80 -9.22
N MET A 50 -11.17 0.72 -10.44
CA MET A 50 -10.72 -0.55 -11.03
C MET A 50 -9.49 -1.07 -10.29
N LEU A 51 -8.56 -0.18 -9.97
CA LEU A 51 -7.35 -0.51 -9.22
C LEU A 51 -7.70 -0.97 -7.79
N ARG A 52 -8.59 -0.24 -7.12
CA ARG A 52 -9.10 -0.63 -5.81
C ARG A 52 -9.65 -2.06 -5.83
N ARG A 53 -10.57 -2.34 -6.76
CA ARG A 53 -11.20 -3.67 -6.88
C ARG A 53 -10.17 -4.75 -7.24
N PHE A 54 -9.22 -4.42 -8.10
CA PHE A 54 -8.13 -5.32 -8.50
C PHE A 54 -7.28 -5.76 -7.29
N LEU A 55 -6.92 -4.80 -6.42
CA LEU A 55 -6.15 -5.03 -5.21
C LEU A 55 -6.96 -5.79 -4.15
N GLU A 56 -8.23 -5.44 -3.94
CA GLU A 56 -9.12 -6.15 -3.01
C GLU A 56 -9.26 -7.64 -3.38
N GLN A 57 -9.39 -7.96 -4.68
CA GLN A 57 -9.47 -9.34 -5.16
C GLN A 57 -8.18 -10.15 -4.93
N ARG A 58 -7.04 -9.47 -4.76
CA ARG A 58 -5.71 -10.09 -4.58
C ARG A 58 -5.20 -9.96 -3.14
N ALA A 59 -5.97 -9.33 -2.24
CA ALA A 59 -5.54 -9.03 -0.88
C ALA A 59 -4.98 -10.26 -0.16
N GLU A 60 -5.72 -11.37 -0.11
CA GLU A 60 -5.23 -12.59 0.54
C GLU A 60 -3.94 -13.16 -0.08
N ALA A 61 -3.82 -13.09 -1.42
CA ALA A 61 -2.65 -13.58 -2.13
C ALA A 61 -1.41 -12.70 -1.87
N LEU A 62 -1.58 -11.37 -1.76
CA LEU A 62 -0.50 -10.45 -1.41
C LEU A 62 0.15 -10.84 -0.08
N PHE A 63 -0.64 -11.24 0.91
CA PHE A 63 -0.11 -11.63 2.22
C PHE A 63 0.62 -12.98 2.23
N ARG A 64 0.64 -13.72 1.12
CA ARG A 64 1.49 -14.92 0.94
C ARG A 64 2.89 -14.56 0.44
N ILE A 65 3.09 -13.38 -0.14
CA ILE A 65 4.37 -12.92 -0.70
C ILE A 65 5.52 -13.06 0.31
N PRO A 66 5.43 -12.56 1.57
CA PRO A 66 6.56 -12.63 2.49
C PRO A 66 7.02 -14.07 2.79
N ALA A 67 6.07 -15.01 2.89
CA ALA A 67 6.39 -16.41 3.14
C ALA A 67 7.00 -17.09 1.90
N ALA A 68 6.48 -16.80 0.70
CA ALA A 68 7.03 -17.27 -0.56
C ALA A 68 8.46 -16.75 -0.79
N MET A 69 8.71 -15.46 -0.51
CA MET A 69 10.06 -14.88 -0.59
C MET A 69 11.05 -15.55 0.38
N ALA A 70 10.61 -15.90 1.59
CA ALA A 70 11.46 -16.53 2.59
C ALA A 70 11.75 -18.01 2.28
N SER A 71 10.80 -18.72 1.67
CA SER A 71 10.94 -20.13 1.28
C SER A 71 11.66 -20.33 -0.05
N GLY A 72 11.68 -19.29 -0.91
CA GLY A 72 12.21 -19.37 -2.27
C GLY A 72 11.28 -20.12 -3.22
N GLU A 73 10.01 -20.31 -2.84
CA GLU A 73 8.99 -20.88 -3.72
C GLU A 73 8.72 -19.97 -4.93
N GLU A 74 8.37 -20.59 -6.06
CA GLU A 74 7.98 -19.85 -7.26
C GLU A 74 6.70 -19.06 -6.98
N MET A 75 6.75 -17.76 -7.26
CA MET A 75 5.66 -16.84 -6.99
C MET A 75 5.00 -16.45 -8.31
N GLU A 76 3.69 -16.66 -8.40
CA GLU A 76 2.90 -16.10 -9.49
C GLU A 76 2.95 -14.57 -9.41
N ASP A 77 3.12 -13.92 -10.56
CA ASP A 77 3.03 -12.47 -10.64
C ASP A 77 1.57 -12.05 -10.46
N LEU A 78 1.25 -11.63 -9.22
CA LEU A 78 -0.09 -11.21 -8.83
C LEU A 78 -0.55 -9.96 -9.60
N PHE A 79 0.37 -9.20 -10.20
CA PHE A 79 0.08 -7.94 -10.87
C PHE A 79 0.09 -8.05 -12.40
N ALA A 80 0.35 -9.23 -12.97
CA ALA A 80 0.50 -9.43 -14.42
C ALA A 80 -0.69 -8.92 -15.25
N ASP A 81 -1.91 -8.99 -14.71
CA ASP A 81 -3.13 -8.51 -15.38
C ASP A 81 -3.28 -6.97 -15.35
N TRP A 82 -2.38 -6.25 -14.69
CA TRP A 82 -2.40 -4.79 -14.53
C TRP A 82 -1.24 -4.13 -15.28
N GLY A 83 -1.50 -3.65 -16.50
CA GLY A 83 -0.43 -3.18 -17.40
C GLY A 83 0.00 -1.72 -17.27
N ASN A 84 -0.58 -0.95 -16.34
CA ASN A 84 -0.48 0.52 -16.39
C ASN A 84 0.39 1.15 -15.28
N ASP A 85 0.83 0.40 -14.26
CA ASP A 85 1.65 0.94 -13.17
C ASP A 85 2.73 -0.06 -12.73
N GLY A 86 3.80 0.47 -12.15
CA GLY A 86 4.62 -0.27 -11.19
C GLY A 86 3.99 -0.27 -9.80
N PHE A 87 4.31 -1.29 -8.99
CA PHE A 87 3.79 -1.42 -7.64
C PHE A 87 4.90 -1.43 -6.62
N PHE A 88 4.81 -0.52 -5.65
CA PHE A 88 5.59 -0.58 -4.43
C PHE A 88 4.79 -1.29 -3.34
N LEU A 89 5.40 -2.28 -2.70
CA LEU A 89 4.79 -3.08 -1.63
C LEU A 89 5.66 -3.01 -0.37
N ALA A 90 5.03 -2.71 0.76
CA ALA A 90 5.65 -2.82 2.07
C ALA A 90 4.74 -3.54 3.07
N PHE A 91 5.23 -4.63 3.65
CA PHE A 91 4.50 -5.40 4.66
C PHE A 91 4.88 -4.93 6.06
N ILE A 92 3.88 -4.46 6.79
CA ILE A 92 4.01 -3.89 8.12
C ILE A 92 3.56 -4.94 9.13
N ASN A 93 4.53 -5.52 9.87
CA ASN A 93 4.32 -6.56 10.89
C ASN A 93 3.55 -7.79 10.39
N GLY A 94 3.56 -8.06 9.07
CA GLY A 94 2.85 -9.16 8.44
C GLY A 94 1.32 -9.10 8.48
N ARG A 95 0.73 -8.00 8.98
CA ARG A 95 -0.73 -7.84 9.14
C ARG A 95 -1.34 -6.81 8.20
N VAL A 96 -0.56 -5.78 7.89
CA VAL A 96 -0.97 -4.69 7.00
C VAL A 96 0.03 -4.60 5.86
N ALA A 97 -0.46 -4.35 4.66
CA ALA A 97 0.36 -4.06 3.48
C ALA A 97 0.08 -2.65 3.02
N LEU A 98 1.13 -1.85 2.84
CA LEU A 98 1.08 -0.63 2.05
C LEU A 98 1.31 -1.00 0.59
N VAL A 99 0.42 -0.54 -0.28
CA VAL A 99 0.55 -0.65 -1.73
C VAL A 99 0.50 0.74 -2.33
N VAL A 100 1.45 1.06 -3.21
CA VAL A 100 1.47 2.30 -3.99
C VAL A 100 1.59 1.94 -5.46
N ALA A 101 0.65 2.43 -6.28
CA ALA A 101 0.70 2.32 -7.72
C ALA A 101 1.34 3.59 -8.29
N CYS A 102 2.51 3.44 -8.90
CA CYS A 102 3.36 4.54 -9.33
C CYS A 102 4.17 4.19 -10.58
N PRO A 103 4.66 5.20 -11.34
CA PRO A 103 5.49 4.97 -12.51
C PRO A 103 6.87 4.37 -12.18
N ASP A 104 7.45 4.72 -11.02
CA ASP A 104 8.79 4.26 -10.60
C ASP A 104 8.79 3.78 -9.13
N PRO A 105 8.47 2.50 -8.88
CA PRO A 105 8.46 1.95 -7.52
C PRO A 105 9.86 1.80 -6.90
N GLU A 106 10.93 1.71 -7.70
CA GLU A 106 12.29 1.61 -7.17
C GLU A 106 12.77 2.95 -6.61
N SER A 107 12.50 4.07 -7.30
CA SER A 107 12.79 5.40 -6.75
C SER A 107 12.00 5.69 -5.46
N LEU A 108 10.75 5.23 -5.38
CA LEU A 108 9.96 5.35 -4.15
C LEU A 108 10.58 4.56 -3.01
N LYS A 109 11.06 3.34 -3.26
CA LYS A 109 11.68 2.48 -2.25
C LYS A 109 12.90 3.12 -1.58
N GLU A 110 13.70 3.87 -2.33
CA GLU A 110 14.87 4.59 -1.78
C GLU A 110 14.49 5.67 -0.76
N GLN A 111 13.26 6.20 -0.86
CA GLN A 111 12.77 7.33 -0.06
C GLN A 111 11.68 6.92 0.95
N ALA A 112 11.19 5.68 0.87
CA ALA A 112 10.05 5.20 1.63
C ALA A 112 10.33 4.95 3.12
N GLU A 113 11.59 4.79 3.54
CA GLU A 113 11.92 4.37 4.91
C GLU A 113 11.41 5.33 6.00
N PRO A 114 11.66 6.67 5.94
CA PRO A 114 11.14 7.59 6.95
C PRO A 114 9.60 7.58 7.09
N PRO A 115 8.80 7.72 6.00
CA PRO A 115 7.35 7.67 6.12
C PRO A 115 6.84 6.27 6.50
N LEU A 116 7.54 5.18 6.16
CA LEU A 116 7.17 3.82 6.57
C LEU A 116 7.27 3.64 8.08
N ARG A 117 8.35 4.16 8.70
CA ARG A 117 8.50 4.12 10.15
C ARG A 117 7.38 4.92 10.83
N ALA A 118 7.09 6.12 10.34
CA ALA A 118 6.00 6.94 10.87
C ALA A 118 4.64 6.23 10.77
N LEU A 119 4.38 5.57 9.64
CA LEU A 119 3.16 4.80 9.43
C LEU A 119 3.05 3.59 10.37
N ALA A 120 4.11 2.81 10.52
CA ALA A 120 4.15 1.69 11.46
C ALA A 120 3.88 2.16 12.91
N ASP A 121 4.51 3.26 13.33
CA ASP A 121 4.31 3.83 14.67
C ASP A 121 2.86 4.25 14.93
N ARG A 122 2.13 4.69 13.90
CA ARG A 122 0.70 5.07 14.03
C ARG A 122 -0.22 3.86 14.06
N LEU A 123 0.06 2.82 13.28
CA LEU A 123 -0.80 1.63 13.17
C LEU A 123 -0.78 0.73 14.42
N PHE A 124 0.27 0.79 15.25
CA PHE A 124 0.43 -0.05 16.45
C PHE A 124 0.34 0.70 17.78
N ARG A 125 -0.22 1.91 17.77
CA ARG A 125 -0.51 2.68 18.99
C ARG A 125 -1.85 2.33 19.62
#